data_AF-A0A7J2YUG8-F1
#
_entry.id   AF-A0A7J2YUG8-F1
#
_cell.length_a   1.000
_cell.length_b   1.000
_cell.length_c   1.000
_cell.angle_alpha   90.00
_cell.angle_beta   90.00
_cell.angle_gamma   90.00
#
_symmetry.space_group_name_H-M   'P 1'
#
loop_
_entity.id
_entity.type
_entity.pdbx_description
1 polymer ?
#
loop_
_entity_poly.entity_id
_entity_poly.type
_entity_poly.pdbx_seq_one_letter_code
_entity_poly.pdbx_strand_id
1 'polypeptide(L)'
;MLARNPLVEAMLNPQTYPEPTGKIELIQTHISFVFVTQNYVYKVKKPVNFGFLDFSTLEKRRANCEKELQLNRRLCPEIYLEVVPINQSKTLKIKGEGKTVEYALKMKRLPQECIMTQLLQEGKIDKKIIDQIAAIVAKFHSQAQTNSEISEFGSLRTVKTNWDENFTQTVKYINQTVPKADFEFMQTKINSFMDTNKALFESRISDKRIRDCHGDLHSGNIFVTDKICIFDAIEFNDRFRYSDVTADVAFLAMDLDYQKRTDLADYFIAQYIIYSKDTQLKQLLPFYKCYRAYVRGKVV
;
A
#
# COMPACT_ATOMS: atom_id res chain seq x y z
N MET A 1 -26.50 -4.46 -4.58
CA MET A 1 -27.20 -5.59 -3.95
C MET A 1 -26.18 -6.45 -3.22
N LEU A 2 -26.08 -6.29 -1.90
CA LEU A 2 -25.28 -7.16 -1.00
C LEU A 2 -26.10 -8.36 -0.48
N ALA A 3 -27.33 -8.54 -0.97
CA ALA A 3 -28.17 -9.65 -0.60
C ALA A 3 -27.67 -10.92 -1.30
N ARG A 4 -27.13 -11.86 -0.52
CA ARG A 4 -26.74 -13.24 -0.87
C ARG A 4 -25.37 -13.43 -1.53
N ASN A 5 -24.29 -13.01 -0.87
CA ASN A 5 -23.02 -13.73 -1.03
C ASN A 5 -22.92 -14.79 0.08
N PRO A 6 -23.10 -16.10 -0.23
CA PRO A 6 -23.12 -17.16 0.78
C PRO A 6 -21.85 -17.23 1.63
N LEU A 7 -20.71 -16.86 1.05
CA LEU A 7 -19.45 -16.79 1.78
C LEU A 7 -19.48 -15.68 2.84
N VAL A 8 -19.98 -14.49 2.47
CA VAL A 8 -20.06 -13.35 3.39
C VAL A 8 -21.03 -13.66 4.53
N GLU A 9 -22.19 -14.24 4.22
CA GLU A 9 -23.18 -14.64 5.23
C GLU A 9 -22.59 -15.65 6.22
N ALA A 10 -21.88 -16.66 5.71
CA ALA A 10 -21.21 -17.62 6.58
C ALA A 10 -20.07 -17.01 7.40
N MET A 11 -19.24 -16.14 6.81
CA MET A 11 -18.16 -15.47 7.52
C MET A 11 -18.65 -14.43 8.54
N LEU A 12 -19.92 -14.03 8.52
CA LEU A 12 -20.55 -13.25 9.58
C LEU A 12 -21.09 -14.13 10.73
N ASN A 13 -21.02 -15.46 10.61
CA ASN A 13 -21.40 -16.40 11.65
C ASN A 13 -20.18 -16.77 12.53
N PRO A 14 -20.23 -16.55 13.85
CA PRO A 14 -19.16 -16.95 14.77
C PRO A 14 -18.74 -18.42 14.67
N GLN A 15 -19.66 -19.32 14.30
CA GLN A 15 -19.38 -20.77 14.19
C GLN A 15 -18.47 -21.15 13.01
N THR A 16 -18.18 -20.21 12.10
CA THR A 16 -17.24 -20.41 10.99
C THR A 16 -15.77 -20.31 11.43
N TYR A 17 -15.50 -19.71 12.59
CA TYR A 17 -14.14 -19.46 13.07
C TYR A 17 -13.71 -20.50 14.12
N PRO A 18 -12.41 -20.84 14.19
CA PRO A 18 -11.91 -21.76 15.20
C PRO A 18 -11.79 -21.11 16.59
N GLU A 19 -11.70 -19.77 16.66
CA GLU A 19 -11.63 -19.02 17.92
C GLU A 19 -12.94 -18.30 18.25
N PRO A 20 -13.18 -17.95 19.53
CA PRO A 20 -14.23 -17.00 19.90
C PRO A 20 -14.05 -15.66 19.18
N THR A 21 -15.10 -15.20 18.50
CA THR A 21 -15.02 -14.00 17.64
C THR A 21 -15.61 -12.74 18.25
N GLY A 22 -16.52 -12.88 19.23
CA GLY A 22 -17.42 -11.78 19.59
C GLY A 22 -18.23 -11.29 18.38
N LYS A 23 -18.50 -9.97 18.32
CA LYS A 23 -19.12 -9.32 17.15
C LYS A 23 -18.16 -9.34 15.96
N ILE A 24 -18.66 -9.74 14.79
CA ILE A 24 -17.91 -9.74 13.54
C ILE A 24 -18.35 -8.53 12.72
N GLU A 25 -17.39 -7.70 12.33
CA GLU A 25 -17.63 -6.54 11.47
C GLU A 25 -17.10 -6.82 10.07
N LEU A 26 -17.89 -6.48 9.05
CA LEU A 26 -17.49 -6.58 7.65
C LEU A 26 -17.08 -5.21 7.14
N ILE A 27 -15.82 -5.09 6.72
CA ILE A 27 -15.32 -3.97 5.94
C ILE A 27 -15.14 -4.45 4.51
N GLN A 28 -15.64 -3.67 3.55
CA GLN A 28 -15.54 -4.01 2.14
C GLN A 28 -14.64 -3.01 1.42
N THR A 29 -13.59 -3.51 0.78
CA THR A 29 -12.73 -2.72 -0.12
C THR A 29 -13.12 -2.99 -1.58
N HIS A 30 -12.45 -2.33 -2.52
CA HIS A 30 -12.64 -2.59 -3.95
C HIS A 30 -12.34 -4.07 -4.33
N ILE A 31 -11.36 -4.70 -3.69
CA ILE A 31 -10.82 -6.02 -4.06
C ILE A 31 -10.94 -7.07 -2.96
N SER A 32 -11.47 -6.76 -1.78
CA SER A 32 -11.52 -7.69 -0.65
C SER A 32 -12.74 -7.51 0.24
N PHE A 33 -13.11 -8.59 0.93
CA PHE A 33 -13.94 -8.58 2.14
C PHE A 33 -13.01 -8.75 3.34
N VAL A 34 -13.18 -7.93 4.37
CA VAL A 34 -12.35 -7.94 5.58
C VAL A 34 -13.27 -8.17 6.77
N PHE A 35 -13.12 -9.32 7.41
CA PHE A 35 -13.90 -9.72 8.57
C PHE A 35 -13.09 -9.46 9.84
N VAL A 36 -13.52 -8.48 10.62
CA VAL A 36 -12.87 -8.06 11.86
C VAL A 36 -13.57 -8.72 13.03
N THR A 37 -12.86 -9.63 13.71
CA THR A 37 -13.32 -10.31 14.93
C THR A 37 -12.75 -9.61 16.16
N GLN A 38 -12.95 -10.15 17.36
CA GLN A 38 -12.39 -9.60 18.59
C GLN A 38 -10.86 -9.49 18.55
N ASN A 39 -10.16 -10.54 18.12
CA ASN A 39 -8.69 -10.62 18.19
C ASN A 39 -8.00 -10.70 16.83
N TYR A 40 -8.74 -11.09 15.78
CA TYR A 40 -8.18 -11.35 14.46
C TYR A 40 -8.96 -10.65 13.35
N VAL A 41 -8.27 -10.46 12.22
CA VAL A 41 -8.84 -9.99 10.97
C VAL A 41 -8.63 -11.06 9.91
N TYR A 42 -9.67 -11.35 9.14
CA TYR A 42 -9.64 -12.29 8.03
C TYR A 42 -9.95 -11.57 6.73
N LYS A 43 -8.94 -11.40 5.86
CA LYS A 43 -9.07 -10.72 4.57
C LYS A 43 -9.24 -11.76 3.46
N VAL A 44 -10.37 -11.71 2.79
CA VAL A 44 -10.73 -12.58 1.65
C VAL A 44 -10.74 -11.76 0.37
N LYS A 45 -10.04 -12.23 -0.66
CA LYS A 45 -10.00 -11.55 -1.96
C LYS A 45 -11.32 -11.75 -2.73
N LYS A 46 -11.81 -10.72 -3.40
CA LYS A 46 -13.00 -10.82 -4.26
C LYS A 46 -12.64 -11.49 -5.60
N PRO A 47 -13.55 -12.25 -6.23
CA PRO A 47 -13.30 -12.89 -7.51
C PRO A 47 -13.42 -11.88 -8.68
N VAL A 48 -12.47 -10.95 -8.77
CA VAL A 48 -12.48 -9.86 -9.76
C VAL A 48 -11.25 -9.91 -10.67
N ASN A 49 -11.36 -9.34 -11.86
CA ASN A 49 -10.24 -9.08 -12.75
C ASN A 49 -10.38 -7.66 -13.31
N PHE A 50 -9.40 -6.82 -13.03
CA PHE A 50 -9.36 -5.42 -13.47
C PHE A 50 -8.24 -5.15 -14.51
N GLY A 51 -7.65 -6.19 -15.07
CA GLY A 51 -6.52 -6.11 -16.01
C GLY A 51 -5.18 -5.87 -15.32
N PHE A 52 -5.12 -4.94 -14.36
CA PHE A 52 -3.92 -4.71 -13.53
C PHE A 52 -3.83 -5.65 -12.31
N LEU A 53 -4.87 -6.45 -12.08
CA LEU A 53 -5.02 -7.40 -11.00
C LEU A 53 -6.01 -8.51 -11.42
N ASP A 54 -5.70 -9.77 -11.12
CA ASP A 54 -6.55 -10.91 -11.42
C ASP A 54 -6.69 -11.87 -10.23
N PHE A 55 -7.90 -11.90 -9.65
CA PHE A 55 -8.35 -12.78 -8.57
C PHE A 55 -9.47 -13.73 -9.03
N SER A 56 -9.62 -13.95 -10.33
CA SER A 56 -10.73 -14.71 -10.92
C SER A 56 -10.81 -16.16 -10.42
N THR A 57 -9.68 -16.84 -10.23
CA THR A 57 -9.64 -18.24 -9.77
C THR A 57 -9.23 -18.35 -8.30
N LEU A 58 -9.59 -19.48 -7.68
CA LEU A 58 -9.25 -19.77 -6.29
C LEU A 58 -7.73 -19.82 -6.08
N GLU A 59 -7.00 -20.39 -7.03
CA GLU A 59 -5.53 -20.50 -7.02
C GLU A 59 -4.88 -19.11 -7.06
N LYS A 60 -5.40 -18.21 -7.90
CA LYS A 60 -4.91 -16.82 -7.97
C LYS A 60 -5.16 -16.08 -6.67
N ARG A 61 -6.31 -16.27 -6.03
CA ARG A 61 -6.60 -15.66 -4.72
C ARG A 61 -5.69 -16.20 -3.62
N ARG A 62 -5.47 -17.52 -3.59
CA ARG A 62 -4.52 -18.14 -2.67
C ARG A 62 -3.11 -17.54 -2.82
N ALA A 63 -2.58 -17.55 -4.05
CA ALA A 63 -1.24 -17.05 -4.34
C ALA A 63 -1.06 -15.59 -3.92
N ASN A 64 -2.10 -14.76 -4.11
CA ASN A 64 -2.06 -13.36 -3.67
C ASN A 64 -2.18 -13.18 -2.16
N CYS A 65 -2.96 -14.01 -1.45
CA CYS A 65 -2.92 -14.04 0.01
C CYS A 65 -1.53 -14.43 0.54
N GLU A 66 -0.87 -15.41 -0.09
CA GLU A 66 0.49 -15.84 0.27
C GLU A 66 1.52 -14.73 -0.02
N LYS A 67 1.37 -14.03 -1.15
CA LYS A 67 2.21 -12.88 -1.50
C LYS A 67 2.00 -11.71 -0.51
N GLU A 68 0.76 -11.37 -0.18
CA GLU A 68 0.47 -10.33 0.82
C GLU A 68 1.08 -10.67 2.18
N LEU A 69 0.95 -11.93 2.63
CA LEU A 69 1.58 -12.43 3.85
C LEU A 69 3.10 -12.24 3.80
N GLN A 70 3.76 -12.67 2.72
CA GLN A 70 5.21 -12.57 2.57
C GLN A 70 5.69 -11.12 2.60
N LEU A 71 5.02 -10.24 1.82
CA LEU A 71 5.46 -8.86 1.65
C LEU A 71 5.27 -8.02 2.90
N ASN A 72 4.16 -8.21 3.61
CA ASN A 72 3.88 -7.39 4.77
C ASN A 72 4.59 -7.87 6.04
N ARG A 73 5.04 -9.14 6.09
CA ARG A 73 5.94 -9.62 7.16
C ARG A 73 7.30 -8.91 7.19
N ARG A 74 7.69 -8.23 6.10
CA ARG A 74 8.92 -7.42 6.06
C ARG A 74 8.88 -6.23 7.03
N LEU A 75 7.67 -5.71 7.33
CA LEU A 75 7.46 -4.53 8.16
C LEU A 75 6.56 -4.80 9.38
N CYS A 76 5.70 -5.82 9.34
CA CYS A 76 4.81 -6.22 10.45
C CYS A 76 4.70 -7.75 10.63
N PRO A 77 5.80 -8.47 10.93
CA PRO A 77 5.77 -9.93 11.00
C PRO A 77 4.80 -10.49 12.05
N GLU A 78 4.62 -9.76 13.15
CA GLU A 78 3.74 -10.11 14.28
C GLU A 78 2.24 -10.03 13.93
N ILE A 79 1.88 -9.23 12.93
CA ILE A 79 0.50 -8.97 12.54
C ILE A 79 0.03 -9.96 11.49
N TYR A 80 0.88 -10.31 10.53
CA TYR A 80 0.54 -11.22 9.43
C TYR A 80 0.84 -12.67 9.81
N LEU A 81 -0.21 -13.44 10.13
CA LEU A 81 -0.08 -14.74 10.80
C LEU A 81 0.00 -15.92 9.85
N GLU A 82 -0.94 -16.04 8.91
CA GLU A 82 -1.00 -17.18 7.99
C GLU A 82 -2.08 -16.98 6.92
N VAL A 83 -1.99 -17.76 5.84
CA VAL A 83 -3.10 -17.96 4.90
C VAL A 83 -3.86 -19.21 5.32
N VAL A 84 -5.17 -19.09 5.53
CA VAL A 84 -6.02 -20.17 6.03
C VAL A 84 -7.07 -20.58 4.99
N PRO A 85 -7.32 -21.88 4.81
CA PRO A 85 -8.39 -22.35 3.94
C PRO A 85 -9.75 -22.16 4.60
N ILE A 86 -10.76 -21.83 3.80
CA ILE A 86 -12.18 -21.84 4.15
C ILE A 86 -12.78 -23.07 3.46
N ASN A 87 -13.18 -24.04 4.25
CA ASN A 87 -13.64 -25.34 3.78
C ASN A 87 -15.16 -25.46 3.91
N GLN A 88 -15.76 -26.06 2.89
CA GLN A 88 -17.18 -26.37 2.81
C GLN A 88 -17.40 -27.87 3.01
N SER A 89 -18.15 -28.21 4.05
CA SER A 89 -18.80 -29.52 4.22
C SER A 89 -20.31 -29.30 4.33
N LYS A 90 -20.94 -29.61 5.47
CA LYS A 90 -22.32 -29.20 5.78
C LYS A 90 -22.43 -27.68 6.02
N THR A 91 -21.37 -27.09 6.57
CA THR A 91 -21.24 -25.65 6.85
C THR A 91 -19.86 -25.16 6.42
N LEU A 92 -19.70 -23.84 6.27
CA LEU A 92 -18.41 -23.22 6.02
C LEU A 92 -17.64 -23.03 7.32
N LYS A 93 -16.39 -23.52 7.34
CA LYS A 93 -15.47 -23.35 8.47
C LYS A 93 -14.05 -23.03 8.00
N ILE A 94 -13.41 -22.10 8.69
CA ILE A 94 -11.98 -21.84 8.56
C ILE A 94 -11.23 -23.05 9.13
N LYS A 95 -10.31 -23.61 8.34
CA LYS A 95 -9.57 -24.84 8.69
C LYS A 95 -10.48 -26.03 9.06
N GLY A 96 -11.72 -26.05 8.58
CA GLY A 96 -12.66 -27.14 8.82
C GLY A 96 -12.46 -28.33 7.89
N GLU A 97 -13.36 -29.30 7.95
CA GLU A 97 -13.39 -30.43 7.02
C GLU A 97 -14.05 -30.06 5.68
N GLY A 98 -13.79 -30.87 4.64
CA GLY A 98 -14.44 -30.76 3.33
C GLY A 98 -13.58 -30.02 2.29
N LYS A 99 -14.23 -29.58 1.21
CA LYS A 99 -13.55 -28.98 0.06
C LYS A 99 -13.20 -27.52 0.36
N THR A 100 -11.97 -27.11 0.07
CA THR A 100 -11.59 -25.69 0.11
C THR A 100 -12.31 -24.92 -0.99
N VAL A 101 -13.06 -23.90 -0.59
CA VAL A 101 -13.82 -23.03 -1.50
C VAL A 101 -13.27 -21.61 -1.55
N GLU A 102 -12.49 -21.21 -0.54
CA GLU A 102 -11.84 -19.90 -0.49
C GLU A 102 -10.60 -19.92 0.44
N TYR A 103 -9.76 -18.89 0.36
CA TYR A 103 -8.68 -18.63 1.32
C TYR A 103 -8.84 -17.25 1.97
N ALA A 104 -8.44 -17.15 3.23
CA ALA A 104 -8.32 -15.88 3.93
C ALA A 104 -6.89 -15.64 4.41
N LEU A 105 -6.43 -14.40 4.32
CA LEU A 105 -5.26 -13.95 5.06
C LEU A 105 -5.68 -13.63 6.49
N LYS A 106 -5.13 -14.37 7.46
CA LYS A 106 -5.37 -14.17 8.89
C LYS A 106 -4.33 -13.23 9.48
N MET A 107 -4.80 -12.19 10.16
CA MET A 107 -3.97 -11.17 10.79
C MET A 107 -4.40 -10.93 12.25
N LYS A 108 -3.49 -10.47 13.12
CA LYS A 108 -3.89 -9.90 14.42
C LYS A 108 -4.69 -8.62 14.18
N ARG A 109 -5.74 -8.40 14.97
CA ARG A 109 -6.47 -7.13 14.95
C ARG A 109 -5.62 -6.03 15.57
N LEU A 110 -5.47 -4.93 14.85
CA LEU A 110 -4.88 -3.71 15.37
C LEU A 110 -5.97 -2.76 15.89
N PRO A 111 -5.77 -2.10 17.05
CA PRO A 111 -6.71 -1.10 17.57
C PRO A 111 -6.82 0.08 16.58
N GLN A 112 -8.03 0.39 16.12
CA GLN A 112 -8.24 1.41 15.08
C GLN A 112 -7.87 2.80 15.56
N GLU A 113 -8.04 3.08 16.85
CA GLU A 113 -7.60 4.30 17.52
C GLU A 113 -6.09 4.56 17.44
N CYS A 114 -5.29 3.54 17.10
CA CYS A 114 -3.85 3.64 16.93
C CYS A 114 -3.41 3.89 15.47
N ILE A 115 -4.35 4.02 14.53
CA ILE A 115 -4.01 4.34 13.13
C ILE A 115 -3.43 5.76 13.03
N MET A 116 -2.31 5.91 12.34
CA MET A 116 -1.55 7.17 12.32
C MET A 116 -2.35 8.32 11.74
N THR A 117 -3.23 8.09 10.74
CA THR A 117 -4.13 9.13 10.23
C THR A 117 -5.00 9.74 11.33
N GLN A 118 -5.55 8.92 12.23
CA GLN A 118 -6.34 9.41 13.37
C GLN A 118 -5.45 10.12 14.39
N LEU A 119 -4.32 9.52 14.75
CA LEU A 119 -3.38 10.10 15.71
C LEU A 119 -2.80 11.45 15.25
N LEU A 120 -2.64 11.66 13.94
CA LEU A 120 -2.24 12.95 13.36
C LEU A 120 -3.30 14.02 13.62
N GLN A 121 -4.59 13.70 13.41
CA GLN A 121 -5.70 14.61 13.67
C GLN A 121 -5.82 14.96 15.16
N GLU A 122 -5.51 14.01 16.03
CA GLU A 122 -5.50 14.19 17.48
C GLU A 122 -4.21 14.88 18.00
N GLY A 123 -3.26 15.20 17.13
CA GLY A 123 -1.98 15.83 17.52
C GLY A 123 -1.05 14.91 18.34
N LYS A 124 -1.27 13.59 18.31
CA LYS A 124 -0.52 12.60 19.09
C LYS A 124 0.74 12.08 18.40
N ILE A 125 0.97 12.46 17.14
CA ILE A 125 2.21 12.16 16.43
C ILE A 125 3.21 13.30 16.61
N ASP A 126 4.35 12.97 17.23
CA ASP A 126 5.47 13.86 17.45
C ASP A 126 6.69 13.48 16.59
N LYS A 127 7.75 14.28 16.70
CA LYS A 127 9.02 14.03 15.98
C LYS A 127 9.68 12.71 16.38
N LYS A 128 9.52 12.25 17.63
CA LYS A 128 10.12 10.99 18.09
C LYS A 128 9.49 9.78 17.39
N ILE A 129 8.17 9.81 17.16
CA ILE A 129 7.49 8.77 16.38
C ILE A 129 7.93 8.83 14.92
N ILE A 130 8.00 10.03 14.32
CA ILE A 130 8.44 10.20 12.93
C ILE A 130 9.89 9.73 12.72
N ASP A 131 10.79 10.00 13.67
CA ASP A 131 12.17 9.51 13.61
C ASP A 131 12.22 7.97 13.57
N GLN A 132 11.44 7.30 14.42
CA GLN A 132 11.34 5.84 14.40
C GLN A 132 10.78 5.31 13.07
N ILE A 133 9.76 5.97 12.50
CA ILE A 133 9.23 5.62 11.19
C ILE A 133 10.32 5.79 10.11
N ALA A 134 11.07 6.89 10.12
CA ALA A 134 12.16 7.14 9.19
C ALA A 134 13.25 6.05 9.28
N ALA A 135 13.63 5.66 10.49
CA ALA A 135 14.60 4.59 10.72
C ALA A 135 14.11 3.23 10.19
N ILE A 136 12.84 2.87 10.45
CA ILE A 136 12.21 1.63 9.96
C ILE A 136 12.20 1.62 8.43
N VAL A 137 11.72 2.69 7.80
CA VAL A 137 11.60 2.80 6.35
C VAL A 137 12.97 2.78 5.67
N ALA A 138 13.96 3.50 6.20
CA ALA A 138 15.33 3.48 5.67
C ALA A 138 15.97 2.08 5.78
N LYS A 139 15.80 1.40 6.93
CA LYS A 139 16.27 0.03 7.12
C LYS A 139 15.58 -0.93 6.14
N PHE A 140 14.26 -0.86 6.01
CA PHE A 140 13.50 -1.64 5.06
C PHE A 140 14.00 -1.46 3.63
N HIS A 141 14.14 -0.22 3.16
CA HIS A 141 14.65 0.09 1.82
C HIS A 141 16.08 -0.42 1.59
N SER A 142 16.95 -0.39 2.61
CA SER A 142 18.31 -0.92 2.50
C SER A 142 18.35 -2.45 2.34
N GLN A 143 17.34 -3.15 2.88
CA GLN A 143 17.23 -4.61 2.87
C GLN A 143 16.31 -5.13 1.75
N ALA A 144 15.48 -4.25 1.17
CA ALA A 144 14.55 -4.60 0.11
C ALA A 144 15.27 -5.15 -1.13
N GLN A 145 14.62 -6.13 -1.78
CA GLN A 145 15.17 -6.79 -2.95
C GLN A 145 15.45 -5.78 -4.07
N THR A 146 16.55 -6.01 -4.78
CA THR A 146 16.89 -5.33 -6.03
C THR A 146 17.61 -6.33 -6.93
N ASN A 147 17.32 -6.28 -8.23
CA ASN A 147 17.96 -7.07 -9.27
C ASN A 147 17.74 -6.36 -10.62
N SER A 148 18.21 -6.95 -11.72
CA SER A 148 18.06 -6.38 -13.06
C SER A 148 16.59 -6.14 -13.42
N GLU A 149 15.71 -7.10 -13.14
CA GLU A 149 14.26 -7.00 -13.40
C GLU A 149 13.63 -5.84 -12.63
N ILE A 150 13.87 -5.73 -11.32
CA ILE A 150 13.36 -4.63 -10.48
C ILE A 150 13.90 -3.29 -10.98
N SER A 151 15.17 -3.25 -11.41
CA SER A 151 15.83 -2.03 -11.87
C SER A 151 15.17 -1.43 -13.12
N GLU A 152 14.60 -2.25 -14.00
CA GLU A 152 13.88 -1.79 -15.20
C GLU A 152 12.66 -0.91 -14.87
N PHE A 153 12.07 -1.10 -13.68
CA PHE A 153 10.94 -0.29 -13.23
C PHE A 153 11.32 1.16 -12.88
N GLY A 154 12.61 1.43 -12.65
CA GLY A 154 13.13 2.79 -12.50
C GLY A 154 13.46 3.49 -13.81
N SER A 155 13.39 2.78 -14.94
CA SER A 155 13.68 3.40 -16.24
C SER A 155 12.71 4.56 -16.52
N LEU A 156 13.22 5.60 -17.18
CA LEU A 156 12.40 6.72 -17.61
C LEU A 156 11.20 6.28 -18.45
N ARG A 157 11.35 5.24 -19.26
CA ARG A 157 10.25 4.66 -20.03
C ARG A 157 9.13 4.18 -19.10
N THR A 158 9.45 3.41 -18.06
CA THR A 158 8.46 2.90 -17.11
C THR A 158 7.84 4.04 -16.29
N VAL A 159 8.66 4.97 -15.80
CA VAL A 159 8.19 6.15 -15.05
C VAL A 159 7.24 6.99 -15.91
N LYS A 160 7.57 7.21 -17.18
CA LYS A 160 6.71 7.94 -18.12
C LYS A 160 5.41 7.20 -18.38
N THR A 161 5.44 5.89 -18.63
CA THR A 161 4.22 5.08 -18.81
C THR A 161 3.28 5.22 -17.62
N ASN A 162 3.79 5.20 -16.39
CA ASN A 162 2.98 5.37 -15.19
C ASN A 162 2.29 6.75 -15.12
N TRP A 163 2.98 7.80 -15.57
CA TRP A 163 2.39 9.15 -15.68
C TRP A 163 1.37 9.24 -16.81
N ASP A 164 1.70 8.73 -17.99
CA ASP A 164 0.82 8.76 -19.16
C ASP A 164 -0.50 8.01 -18.90
N GLU A 165 -0.44 6.87 -18.19
CA GLU A 165 -1.63 6.15 -17.75
C GLU A 165 -2.49 6.97 -16.78
N ASN A 166 -1.86 7.64 -15.80
CA ASN A 166 -2.57 8.54 -14.88
C ASN A 166 -3.28 9.67 -15.62
N PHE A 167 -2.61 10.34 -16.56
CA PHE A 167 -3.21 11.39 -17.39
C PHE A 167 -4.34 10.83 -18.26
N THR A 168 -4.13 9.70 -18.93
CA THR A 168 -5.14 9.06 -19.78
C THR A 168 -6.40 8.69 -19.01
N GLN A 169 -6.26 8.08 -17.83
CA GLN A 169 -7.39 7.66 -16.99
C GLN A 169 -8.24 8.84 -16.48
N THR A 170 -7.65 10.03 -16.42
CA THR A 170 -8.25 11.22 -15.82
C THR A 170 -8.69 12.28 -16.84
N VAL A 171 -8.48 12.07 -18.14
CA VAL A 171 -8.97 12.96 -19.22
C VAL A 171 -10.46 13.26 -19.06
N LYS A 172 -11.27 12.25 -18.71
CA LYS A 172 -12.72 12.40 -18.51
C LYS A 172 -13.10 13.30 -17.32
N TYR A 173 -12.18 13.65 -16.43
CA TYR A 173 -12.41 14.49 -15.26
C TYR A 173 -11.92 15.95 -15.45
N ILE A 174 -11.35 16.26 -16.61
CA ILE A 174 -10.96 17.63 -16.97
C ILE A 174 -12.20 18.53 -16.94
N ASN A 175 -12.08 19.67 -16.27
CA ASN A 175 -13.16 20.63 -15.96
C ASN A 175 -14.34 20.05 -15.14
N GLN A 176 -14.20 18.86 -14.57
CA GLN A 176 -15.12 18.33 -13.56
C GLN A 176 -14.50 18.45 -12.16
N THR A 177 -13.28 17.94 -12.00
CA THR A 177 -12.55 17.98 -10.72
C THR A 177 -11.15 18.59 -10.84
N VAL A 178 -10.60 18.67 -12.06
CA VAL A 178 -9.30 19.30 -12.34
C VAL A 178 -9.47 20.29 -13.49
N PRO A 179 -9.19 21.59 -13.30
CA PRO A 179 -9.23 22.56 -14.39
C PRO A 179 -8.28 22.17 -15.53
N LYS A 180 -8.70 22.40 -16.79
CA LYS A 180 -7.89 22.07 -17.97
C LYS A 180 -6.50 22.69 -17.94
N ALA A 181 -6.40 23.95 -17.52
CA ALA A 181 -5.11 24.65 -17.42
C ALA A 181 -4.15 23.97 -16.44
N ASP A 182 -4.65 23.49 -15.28
CA ASP A 182 -3.83 22.78 -14.29
C ASP A 182 -3.40 21.41 -14.79
N PHE A 183 -4.30 20.70 -15.49
CA PHE A 183 -3.98 19.41 -16.12
C PHE A 183 -2.84 19.55 -17.16
N GLU A 184 -2.96 20.51 -18.07
CA GLU A 184 -1.95 20.79 -19.09
C GLU A 184 -0.63 21.25 -18.46
N PHE A 185 -0.71 22.14 -17.46
CA PHE A 185 0.46 22.59 -16.70
C PHE A 185 1.21 21.42 -16.05
N MET A 186 0.51 20.53 -15.34
CA MET A 186 1.12 19.35 -14.73
C MET A 186 1.79 18.46 -15.80
N GLN A 187 1.10 18.17 -16.90
CA GLN A 187 1.65 17.35 -17.97
C GLN A 187 2.93 17.95 -18.56
N THR A 188 2.94 19.26 -18.84
CA THR A 188 4.14 19.96 -19.32
C THR A 188 5.28 19.91 -18.32
N LYS A 189 5.01 20.20 -17.04
CA LYS A 189 6.06 20.23 -15.98
C LYS A 189 6.66 18.85 -15.73
N ILE A 190 5.84 17.81 -15.69
CA ILE A 190 6.29 16.43 -15.47
C ILE A 190 7.15 15.94 -16.64
N ASN A 191 6.72 16.16 -17.89
CA ASN A 191 7.50 15.79 -19.07
C ASN A 191 8.84 16.55 -19.12
N SER A 192 8.81 17.87 -18.92
CA SER A 192 10.02 18.69 -18.89
C SER A 192 10.99 18.27 -17.79
N PHE A 193 10.49 17.92 -16.61
CA PHE A 193 11.32 17.42 -15.51
C PHE A 193 12.02 16.11 -15.89
N MET A 194 11.30 15.14 -16.45
CA MET A 194 11.91 13.87 -16.91
C MET A 194 12.94 14.11 -18.02
N ASP A 195 12.66 15.00 -18.97
CA ASP A 195 13.57 15.29 -20.08
C ASP A 195 14.86 15.98 -19.65
N THR A 196 14.78 16.86 -18.65
CA THR A 196 15.94 17.61 -18.14
C THR A 196 16.78 16.77 -17.17
N ASN A 197 16.16 15.82 -16.46
CA ASN A 197 16.81 15.07 -15.38
C ASN A 197 17.12 13.61 -15.75
N LYS A 198 17.34 13.29 -17.02
CA LYS A 198 17.57 11.90 -17.47
C LYS A 198 18.71 11.21 -16.72
N ALA A 199 19.84 11.90 -16.62
CA ALA A 199 21.01 11.40 -15.88
C ALA A 199 20.72 11.14 -14.40
N LEU A 200 19.81 11.91 -13.78
CA LEU A 200 19.40 11.67 -12.40
C LEU A 200 18.63 10.36 -12.29
N PHE A 201 17.62 10.10 -13.14
CA PHE A 201 16.90 8.83 -13.12
C PHE A 201 17.81 7.63 -13.41
N GLU A 202 18.75 7.76 -14.35
CA GLU A 202 19.76 6.75 -14.63
C GLU A 202 20.68 6.50 -13.42
N SER A 203 21.10 7.55 -12.71
CA SER A 203 21.92 7.41 -11.51
C SER A 203 21.18 6.67 -10.39
N ARG A 204 19.86 6.86 -10.27
CA ARG A 204 19.06 6.09 -9.30
C ARG A 204 19.13 4.59 -9.57
N ILE A 205 19.14 4.19 -10.83
CA ILE A 205 19.27 2.78 -11.23
C ILE A 205 20.67 2.28 -10.91
N SER A 206 21.72 3.01 -11.31
CA SER A 206 23.12 2.61 -11.03
C SER A 206 23.41 2.49 -9.54
N ASP A 207 22.81 3.37 -8.74
CA ASP A 207 22.97 3.41 -7.28
C ASP A 207 22.09 2.39 -6.56
N LYS A 208 21.42 1.50 -7.30
CA LYS A 208 20.51 0.45 -6.79
C LYS A 208 19.43 1.03 -5.89
N ARG A 209 18.86 2.17 -6.28
CA ARG A 209 17.77 2.85 -5.55
C ARG A 209 16.39 2.38 -5.98
N ILE A 210 16.31 1.57 -7.04
CA ILE A 210 15.09 0.90 -7.45
C ILE A 210 14.97 -0.40 -6.66
N ARG A 211 13.92 -0.46 -5.83
CA ARG A 211 13.73 -1.49 -4.83
C ARG A 211 12.32 -2.02 -4.88
N ASP A 212 12.19 -3.23 -4.36
CA ASP A 212 10.92 -3.78 -3.95
C ASP A 212 10.38 -3.06 -2.69
N CYS A 213 9.74 -1.91 -2.90
CA CYS A 213 9.31 -0.99 -1.84
C CYS A 213 7.98 -1.43 -1.19
N HIS A 214 7.33 -0.53 -0.44
CA HIS A 214 5.97 -0.70 0.06
C HIS A 214 4.94 -0.44 -1.06
N GLY A 215 5.13 0.65 -1.80
CA GLY A 215 4.29 1.03 -2.94
C GLY A 215 3.05 1.86 -2.55
N ASP A 216 2.62 1.76 -1.29
CA ASP A 216 1.46 2.48 -0.72
C ASP A 216 1.74 3.07 0.69
N LEU A 217 2.93 3.65 0.89
CA LEU A 217 3.37 4.13 2.21
C LEU A 217 2.72 5.48 2.58
N HIS A 218 1.61 5.46 3.33
CA HIS A 218 0.95 6.67 3.84
C HIS A 218 0.38 6.43 5.25
N SER A 219 -0.08 7.48 5.97
CA SER A 219 -0.49 7.37 7.39
C SER A 219 -1.67 6.43 7.64
N GLY A 220 -2.47 6.12 6.61
CA GLY A 220 -3.56 5.14 6.72
C GLY A 220 -3.05 3.70 6.75
N ASN A 221 -1.79 3.50 6.36
CA ASN A 221 -1.08 2.23 6.33
C ASN A 221 -0.05 2.13 7.46
N ILE A 222 -0.19 2.93 8.52
CA ILE A 222 0.72 2.94 9.67
C ILE A 222 -0.10 2.92 10.97
N PHE A 223 0.17 1.94 11.82
CA PHE A 223 -0.32 1.90 13.21
C PHE A 223 0.82 2.23 14.17
N VAL A 224 0.54 3.08 15.14
CA VAL A 224 1.48 3.45 16.21
C VAL A 224 0.94 2.89 17.52
N THR A 225 1.35 1.66 17.84
CA THR A 225 1.07 1.04 19.14
C THR A 225 2.34 1.09 20.01
N ASP A 226 2.49 0.15 20.92
CA ASP A 226 3.77 -0.25 21.53
C ASP A 226 4.88 -0.57 20.50
N LYS A 227 4.51 -0.94 19.26
CA LYS A 227 5.43 -1.00 18.11
C LYS A 227 4.79 -0.32 16.89
N ILE A 228 5.61 0.31 16.05
CA ILE A 228 5.14 0.83 14.76
C ILE A 228 4.93 -0.35 13.81
N CYS A 229 3.74 -0.43 13.23
CA CYS A 229 3.43 -1.38 12.17
C CYS A 229 3.06 -0.63 10.89
N ILE A 230 3.85 -0.85 9.83
CA ILE A 230 3.59 -0.37 8.47
C ILE A 230 3.07 -1.56 7.63
N PHE A 231 1.82 -1.50 7.20
CA PHE A 231 1.10 -2.64 6.63
C PHE A 231 0.42 -2.30 5.29
N ASP A 232 -0.14 -3.32 4.64
CA ASP A 232 -0.84 -3.21 3.35
C ASP A 232 0.05 -2.75 2.17
N ALA A 233 1.29 -3.23 2.11
CA ALA A 233 2.15 -3.11 0.93
C ALA A 233 1.51 -3.79 -0.28
N ILE A 234 1.63 -3.19 -1.47
CA ILE A 234 0.96 -3.64 -2.69
C ILE A 234 1.45 -5.03 -3.11
N GLU A 235 0.60 -6.04 -3.00
CA GLU A 235 0.91 -7.42 -3.37
C GLU A 235 0.60 -7.76 -4.83
N PHE A 236 -0.38 -7.09 -5.40
CA PHE A 236 -1.03 -7.54 -6.62
C PHE A 236 -0.40 -7.01 -7.91
N ASN A 237 0.45 -5.99 -7.82
CA ASN A 237 1.07 -5.38 -9.00
C ASN A 237 2.50 -4.93 -8.70
N ASP A 238 3.45 -5.64 -9.30
CA ASP A 238 4.87 -5.38 -9.09
C ASP A 238 5.29 -4.00 -9.59
N ARG A 239 4.67 -3.47 -10.67
CA ARG A 239 4.96 -2.12 -11.18
C ARG A 239 4.66 -1.01 -10.18
N PHE A 240 3.72 -1.22 -9.28
CA PHE A 240 3.37 -0.23 -8.25
C PHE A 240 4.23 -0.34 -7.00
N ARG A 241 4.89 -1.49 -6.79
CA ARG A 241 5.75 -1.78 -5.64
C ARG A 241 7.24 -1.59 -5.97
N TYR A 242 7.68 -2.06 -7.14
CA TYR A 242 9.02 -1.90 -7.68
C TYR A 242 9.18 -0.48 -8.18
N SER A 243 9.90 0.34 -7.40
CA SER A 243 10.04 1.76 -7.68
C SER A 243 11.29 2.32 -7.03
N ASP A 244 11.63 3.56 -7.37
CA ASP A 244 12.61 4.31 -6.61
C ASP A 244 12.14 4.46 -5.16
N VAL A 245 13.00 4.21 -4.18
CA VAL A 245 12.71 4.41 -2.75
C VAL A 245 12.20 5.82 -2.43
N THR A 246 12.57 6.82 -3.24
CA THR A 246 12.06 8.19 -3.14
C THR A 246 10.56 8.25 -3.39
N ALA A 247 10.00 7.40 -4.26
CA ALA A 247 8.57 7.36 -4.55
C ALA A 247 7.74 6.87 -3.36
N ASP A 248 8.33 6.02 -2.51
CA ASP A 248 7.71 5.52 -1.28
C ASP A 248 7.81 6.58 -0.17
N VAL A 249 8.98 7.17 0.03
CA VAL A 249 9.21 8.29 0.98
C VAL A 249 8.33 9.50 0.63
N ALA A 250 8.22 9.82 -0.65
CA ALA A 250 7.39 10.93 -1.12
C ALA A 250 5.92 10.70 -0.82
N PHE A 251 5.45 9.45 -0.77
CA PHE A 251 4.05 9.17 -0.47
C PHE A 251 3.71 9.57 0.96
N LEU A 252 4.49 9.10 1.95
CA LEU A 252 4.24 9.48 3.34
C LEU A 252 4.44 10.98 3.56
N ALA A 253 5.47 11.57 2.95
CA ALA A 253 5.71 13.00 3.08
C ALA A 253 4.58 13.84 2.44
N MET A 254 4.04 13.43 1.29
CA MET A 254 2.88 14.07 0.66
C MET A 254 1.62 13.91 1.52
N ASP A 255 1.40 12.73 2.09
CA ASP A 255 0.27 12.47 2.98
C ASP A 255 0.35 13.31 4.26
N LEU A 256 1.55 13.47 4.86
CA LEU A 256 1.76 14.39 5.99
C LEU A 256 1.47 15.85 5.63
N ASP A 257 1.86 16.30 4.43
CA ASP A 257 1.49 17.64 3.92
C ASP A 257 -0.04 17.77 3.78
N TYR A 258 -0.71 16.75 3.25
CA TYR A 258 -2.17 16.71 3.13
C TYR A 258 -2.87 16.78 4.49
N GLN A 259 -2.30 16.15 5.52
CA GLN A 259 -2.75 16.24 6.91
C GLN A 259 -2.33 17.55 7.61
N LYS A 260 -1.80 18.54 6.88
CA LYS A 260 -1.33 19.84 7.39
C LYS A 260 -0.18 19.72 8.41
N ARG A 261 0.64 18.68 8.30
CA ARG A 261 1.81 18.40 9.14
C ARG A 261 3.11 18.45 8.35
N THR A 262 3.31 19.52 7.59
CA THR A 262 4.57 19.77 6.84
C THR A 262 5.79 19.80 7.78
N ASP A 263 5.62 20.23 9.03
CA ASP A 263 6.65 20.15 10.07
C ASP A 263 7.16 18.71 10.29
N LEU A 264 6.26 17.73 10.24
CA LEU A 264 6.59 16.31 10.34
C LEU A 264 7.06 15.74 9.01
N ALA A 265 6.53 16.19 7.88
CA ALA A 265 6.96 15.77 6.55
C ALA A 265 8.45 16.11 6.32
N ASP A 266 8.84 17.36 6.61
CA ASP A 266 10.21 17.83 6.48
C ASP A 266 11.14 17.10 7.45
N TYR A 267 10.69 16.87 8.68
CA TYR A 267 11.44 16.11 9.67
C TYR A 267 11.63 14.64 9.25
N PHE A 268 10.58 13.99 8.75
CA PHE A 268 10.63 12.63 8.20
C PHE A 268 11.67 12.52 7.08
N ILE A 269 11.61 13.42 6.10
CA ILE A 269 12.56 13.47 4.99
C ILE A 269 13.99 13.66 5.50
N ALA A 270 14.20 14.58 6.44
CA ALA A 270 15.53 14.85 7.00
C ALA A 270 16.11 13.62 7.71
N GLN A 271 15.33 12.95 8.56
CA GLN A 271 15.78 11.73 9.25
C GLN A 271 15.99 10.58 8.27
N TYR A 272 15.11 10.41 7.28
CA TYR A 272 15.30 9.38 6.26
C TYR A 272 16.62 9.57 5.50
N ILE A 273 16.98 10.80 5.15
CA ILE A 273 18.27 11.11 4.49
C ILE A 273 19.45 10.75 5.39
N ILE A 274 19.37 11.05 6.69
CA ILE A 274 20.43 10.71 7.65
C ILE A 274 20.63 9.19 7.70
N TYR A 275 19.57 8.41 7.85
CA TYR A 275 19.65 6.95 7.94
C TYR A 275 20.05 6.27 6.62
N SER A 276 19.49 6.73 5.48
CA SER A 276 19.71 6.13 4.16
C SER A 276 20.95 6.65 3.43
N LYS A 277 21.51 7.79 3.88
CA LYS A 277 22.56 8.57 3.23
C LYS A 277 22.22 8.99 1.80
N ASP A 278 20.93 9.00 1.44
CA ASP A 278 20.44 9.30 0.11
C ASP A 278 20.12 10.78 -0.05
N THR A 279 21.14 11.60 -0.32
CA THR A 279 20.95 13.05 -0.50
C THR A 279 20.30 13.41 -1.84
N GLN A 280 20.46 12.57 -2.88
CA GLN A 280 19.89 12.80 -4.21
C GLN A 280 18.37 12.77 -4.22
N LEU A 281 17.74 12.05 -3.27
CA LEU A 281 16.28 11.99 -3.15
C LEU A 281 15.64 13.39 -3.13
N LYS A 282 16.31 14.41 -2.57
CA LYS A 282 15.77 15.78 -2.48
C LYS A 282 15.37 16.36 -3.84
N GLN A 283 16.10 15.99 -4.89
CA GLN A 283 15.84 16.47 -6.25
C GLN A 283 14.58 15.81 -6.86
N LEU A 284 14.26 14.59 -6.43
CA LEU A 284 13.12 13.81 -6.95
C LEU A 284 11.86 13.92 -6.08
N LEU A 285 11.96 14.43 -4.84
CA LEU A 285 10.83 14.53 -3.93
C LEU A 285 9.64 15.32 -4.50
N PRO A 286 9.80 16.53 -5.08
CA PRO A 286 8.66 17.26 -5.65
C PRO A 286 7.96 16.48 -6.77
N PHE A 287 8.73 15.82 -7.63
CA PHE A 287 8.22 14.98 -8.72
C PHE A 287 7.38 13.82 -8.20
N TYR A 288 7.91 13.06 -7.23
CA TYR A 288 7.18 11.91 -6.69
C TYR A 288 6.05 12.30 -5.73
N LYS A 289 6.16 13.42 -4.98
CA LYS A 289 5.04 13.95 -4.19
C LYS A 289 3.87 14.30 -5.12
N CYS A 290 4.15 14.96 -6.25
CA CYS A 290 3.15 15.25 -7.27
C CYS A 290 2.52 13.96 -7.82
N TYR A 291 3.33 12.95 -8.18
CA TYR A 291 2.83 11.65 -8.63
C TYR A 291 1.86 11.02 -7.62
N ARG A 292 2.24 10.97 -6.34
CA ARG A 292 1.43 10.36 -5.28
C ARG A 292 0.18 11.17 -4.96
N ALA A 293 0.24 12.49 -4.98
CA ALA A 293 -0.93 13.35 -4.87
C ALA A 293 -1.92 13.10 -6.02
N TYR A 294 -1.43 12.95 -7.24
CA TYR A 294 -2.25 12.64 -8.42
C TYR A 294 -2.93 11.27 -8.28
N VAL A 295 -2.19 10.25 -7.83
CA VAL A 295 -2.74 8.91 -7.55
C VAL A 295 -3.81 8.97 -6.47
N ARG A 296 -3.60 9.69 -5.37
CA ARG A 296 -4.62 9.86 -4.31
C ARG A 296 -5.85 10.61 -4.80
N GLY A 297 -5.69 11.59 -5.69
CA GLY A 297 -6.81 12.32 -6.28
C GLY A 297 -7.72 11.45 -7.17
N LYS A 298 -7.19 10.38 -7.79
CA LYS A 298 -7.99 9.48 -8.64
C LYS A 298 -8.55 8.24 -7.93
N VAL A 299 -7.93 7.82 -6.82
CA VAL A 299 -8.32 6.64 -6.05
C VAL A 299 -8.92 7.14 -4.73
N VAL A 300 -10.25 7.31 -4.71
CA VAL A 300 -11.04 7.64 -3.51
C VAL A 300 -12.02 6.52 -3.22
#